data_AF-A0A8F2F1W7-F1
#
_entry.id   AF-A0A8F2F1W7-F1
#
_cell.length_a   1.000
_cell.length_b   1.000
_cell.length_c   1.000
_cell.angle_alpha   90.00
_cell.angle_beta   90.00
_cell.angle_gamma   90.00
#
_symmetry.space_group_name_H-M   'P 1'
#
loop_
_entity.id
_entity.type
_entity.pdbx_description
1 polymer ?
#
loop_
_entity_poly.entity_id
_entity_poly.type
_entity_poly.pdbx_seq_one_letter_code
_entity_poly.pdbx_strand_id
1 'polypeptide(L)'
;MKQKTLILIIIAVFCGCLAGCTVEPVKLEATPVSFVEVIAHPERHSGESIAVKGVLRKEAGGYCLYYSRLSAKYSNPLDGIWLGDLSDIATPEELEAWDTWYVEVIGIADHQEQGPDGVYSSGIRVNKVDKLEQINKVNYENPLGEDIVFE
;
A
#
# COMPACT_ATOMS: atom_id res chain seq x y z
N MET A 1 -29.58 -56.74 -16.55
CA MET A 1 -28.23 -56.14 -16.68
C MET A 1 -28.23 -54.64 -17.04
N LYS A 2 -29.37 -53.95 -17.19
CA LYS A 2 -29.41 -52.53 -17.67
C LYS A 2 -29.48 -51.46 -16.57
N GLN A 3 -29.80 -51.83 -15.32
CA GLN A 3 -30.05 -50.87 -14.23
C GLN A 3 -28.79 -50.49 -13.44
N LYS A 4 -27.79 -51.39 -13.38
CA LYS A 4 -26.51 -51.14 -12.67
C LYS A 4 -25.58 -50.19 -13.44
N THR A 5 -25.68 -50.16 -14.78
CA THR A 5 -24.88 -49.28 -15.64
C THR A 5 -25.34 -47.82 -15.59
N LEU A 6 -26.63 -47.57 -15.33
CA LEU A 6 -27.18 -46.21 -15.26
C LEU A 6 -26.75 -45.46 -13.99
N ILE A 7 -26.61 -46.17 -12.86
CA ILE A 7 -26.23 -45.58 -11.57
C ILE A 7 -24.75 -45.12 -11.57
N LEU A 8 -23.87 -45.85 -12.26
CA LEU A 8 -22.45 -45.51 -12.35
C LEU A 8 -22.19 -44.24 -13.17
N ILE A 9 -23.05 -43.93 -14.15
CA ILE A 9 -22.93 -42.72 -14.97
C ILE A 9 -23.40 -41.47 -14.20
N ILE A 10 -24.42 -41.60 -13.34
CA ILE A 10 -24.92 -40.46 -12.54
C ILE A 10 -23.91 -40.05 -11.46
N ILE A 11 -23.18 -41.00 -10.87
CA ILE A 11 -22.13 -40.70 -9.88
C ILE A 11 -20.89 -40.06 -10.52
N ALA A 12 -20.53 -40.47 -11.75
CA ALA A 12 -19.42 -39.87 -12.48
C ALA A 12 -19.70 -38.42 -12.92
N VAL A 13 -20.96 -38.07 -13.20
CA VAL A 13 -21.36 -36.71 -13.60
C VAL A 13 -21.44 -35.76 -12.39
N PHE A 14 -21.76 -36.25 -11.20
CA PHE A 14 -21.80 -35.40 -9.99
C PHE A 14 -20.43 -35.10 -9.36
N CYS A 15 -19.39 -35.88 -9.71
CA CYS A 15 -18.04 -35.70 -9.18
C CYS A 15 -17.19 -34.71 -10.01
N GLY A 16 -17.67 -34.29 -11.19
CA GLY A 16 -16.96 -33.40 -12.11
C GLY A 16 -17.05 -31.90 -11.79
N CYS A 17 -17.84 -31.49 -10.79
CA CYS A 17 -18.09 -30.07 -10.50
C CYS A 17 -17.27 -29.49 -9.32
N LEU A 18 -16.33 -30.23 -8.74
CA LEU A 18 -15.51 -29.77 -7.60
C LEU A 18 -14.11 -29.27 -8.00
N ALA A 19 -13.72 -29.37 -9.27
CA ALA A 19 -12.45 -28.88 -9.78
C ALA A 19 -12.63 -27.50 -10.45
N GLY A 20 -12.76 -26.44 -9.66
CA GLY A 20 -12.86 -25.10 -10.24
C GLY A 20 -13.24 -23.95 -9.32
N CYS A 21 -13.32 -24.13 -8.01
CA CYS A 21 -13.33 -22.99 -7.10
C CYS A 21 -11.90 -22.46 -6.99
N THR A 22 -11.44 -21.72 -8.01
CA THR A 22 -10.39 -20.74 -7.83
C THR A 22 -10.95 -19.71 -6.86
N VAL A 23 -10.59 -19.84 -5.57
CA VAL A 23 -10.82 -18.78 -4.60
C VAL A 23 -9.96 -17.63 -5.09
N GLU A 24 -10.57 -16.68 -5.79
CA GLU A 24 -9.92 -15.42 -6.09
C GLU A 24 -9.44 -14.82 -4.77
N PRO A 25 -8.19 -14.33 -4.69
CA PRO A 25 -7.69 -13.74 -3.46
C PRO A 25 -8.66 -12.61 -3.09
N VAL A 26 -9.24 -12.70 -1.89
CA VAL A 26 -10.12 -11.67 -1.33
C VAL A 26 -9.33 -10.37 -1.38
N LYS A 27 -9.69 -9.50 -2.33
CA LYS A 27 -9.16 -8.15 -2.41
C LYS A 27 -9.61 -7.47 -1.12
N LEU A 28 -8.70 -7.25 -0.17
CA LEU A 28 -8.95 -6.36 0.95
C LEU A 28 -9.36 -5.02 0.34
N GLU A 29 -10.65 -4.69 0.42
CA GLU A 29 -11.16 -3.39 -0.03
C GLU A 29 -10.71 -2.34 0.99
N ALA A 30 -9.45 -1.94 0.89
CA ALA A 30 -8.91 -0.83 1.65
C ALA A 30 -9.49 0.47 1.11
N THR A 31 -9.93 1.34 2.01
CA THR A 31 -10.51 2.64 1.64
C THR A 31 -9.39 3.58 1.19
N PRO A 32 -9.43 4.13 -0.03
CA PRO A 32 -8.46 5.15 -0.44
C PRO A 32 -8.62 6.41 0.41
N VAL A 33 -7.57 6.82 1.11
CA VAL A 33 -7.56 8.02 1.96
C VAL A 33 -6.44 8.95 1.51
N SER A 34 -6.73 10.26 1.48
CA SER A 34 -5.72 11.27 1.23
C SER A 34 -4.67 11.25 2.32
N PHE A 35 -3.38 11.35 1.96
CA PHE A 35 -2.29 11.49 2.93
C PHE A 35 -2.57 12.62 3.93
N VAL A 36 -3.06 13.76 3.44
CA VAL A 36 -3.36 14.94 4.27
C VAL A 36 -4.46 14.66 5.30
N GLU A 37 -5.46 13.85 4.94
CA GLU A 37 -6.55 13.50 5.87
C GLU A 37 -6.01 12.65 7.03
N VAL A 38 -5.10 11.72 6.75
CA VAL A 38 -4.50 10.85 7.78
C VAL A 38 -3.70 11.68 8.79
N ILE A 39 -2.86 12.61 8.33
CA ILE A 39 -2.03 13.42 9.26
C ILE A 39 -2.85 14.49 10.01
N ALA A 40 -3.86 15.07 9.37
CA ALA A 40 -4.65 16.16 9.96
C ALA A 40 -5.71 15.64 10.94
N HIS A 41 -6.23 14.43 10.70
CA HIS A 41 -7.31 13.83 11.45
C HIS A 41 -7.03 12.35 11.78
N PRO A 42 -5.92 12.04 12.48
CA PRO A 42 -5.42 10.67 12.62
C PRO A 42 -6.40 9.73 13.37
N GLU A 43 -7.21 10.27 14.28
CA GLU A 43 -8.20 9.47 15.01
C GLU A 43 -9.38 9.00 14.13
N ARG A 44 -9.71 9.70 13.04
CA ARG A 44 -10.90 9.37 12.21
C ARG A 44 -10.82 8.00 11.56
N HIS A 45 -9.61 7.59 11.17
CA HIS A 45 -9.38 6.37 10.42
C HIS A 45 -8.74 5.27 11.27
N SER A 46 -8.57 5.50 12.57
CA SER A 46 -7.90 4.55 13.44
C SER A 46 -8.67 3.23 13.50
N GLY A 47 -7.98 2.12 13.22
CA GLY A 47 -8.55 0.78 13.13
C GLY A 47 -9.14 0.43 11.76
N GLU A 48 -9.22 1.38 10.83
CA GLU A 48 -9.71 1.14 9.47
C GLU A 48 -8.60 0.63 8.55
N SER A 49 -8.97 -0.21 7.57
CA SER A 49 -8.06 -0.59 6.49
C SER A 49 -8.07 0.50 5.42
N ILE A 50 -6.94 1.18 5.24
CA ILE A 50 -6.77 2.31 4.34
C ILE A 50 -5.68 2.06 3.30
N ALA A 51 -5.83 2.71 2.14
CA ALA A 51 -4.82 2.79 1.10
C ALA A 51 -4.36 4.25 0.96
N VAL A 52 -3.07 4.50 1.18
CA VAL A 52 -2.50 5.86 1.20
C VAL A 52 -1.27 5.91 0.30
N LYS A 53 -1.15 6.98 -0.48
CA LYS A 53 -0.01 7.20 -1.37
C LYS A 53 0.94 8.23 -0.79
N GLY A 54 2.23 7.99 -0.96
CA GLY A 54 3.29 8.92 -0.56
C GLY A 54 4.66 8.43 -0.97
N VAL A 55 5.70 9.09 -0.48
CA VAL A 55 7.11 8.75 -0.72
C VAL A 55 7.61 7.87 0.40
N LEU A 56 8.02 6.65 0.08
CA LEU A 56 8.65 5.76 1.05
C LEU A 56 10.03 6.27 1.39
N ARG A 57 10.40 6.26 2.67
CA ARG A 57 11.73 6.62 3.13
C ARG A 57 12.16 5.73 4.28
N LYS A 58 13.39 5.22 4.22
CA LYS A 58 14.04 4.57 5.36
C LYS A 58 14.43 5.59 6.40
N GLU A 59 14.09 5.32 7.66
CA GLU A 59 14.41 6.13 8.82
C GLU A 59 15.12 5.29 9.90
N ALA A 60 15.59 5.94 10.97
CA ALA A 60 16.13 5.22 12.11
C ALA A 60 15.04 4.34 12.75
N GLY A 61 15.24 3.03 12.75
CA GLY A 61 14.33 2.07 13.39
C GLY A 61 13.14 1.61 12.53
N GLY A 62 13.04 2.02 11.26
CA GLY A 62 11.94 1.59 10.40
C GLY A 62 11.80 2.43 9.13
N TYR A 63 10.56 2.56 8.66
CA TYR A 63 10.21 3.28 7.44
C TYR A 63 9.10 4.30 7.71
N CYS A 64 9.09 5.34 6.89
CA CYS A 64 8.07 6.38 6.88
C CYS A 64 7.49 6.58 5.49
N LEU A 65 6.23 6.96 5.45
CA LEU A 65 5.59 7.50 4.26
C LEU A 65 5.53 9.02 4.40
N TYR A 66 6.09 9.75 3.45
CA TYR A 66 6.05 11.21 3.42
C TYR A 66 5.15 11.73 2.31
N TYR A 67 4.55 12.90 2.51
CA TYR A 67 3.70 13.53 1.49
C TYR A 67 4.46 13.78 0.17
N SER A 68 5.73 14.17 0.25
CA SER A 68 6.54 14.56 -0.90
C SER A 68 8.00 14.13 -0.76
N ARG A 69 8.75 14.16 -1.88
CA ARG A 69 10.20 13.93 -1.86
C ARG A 69 10.95 14.98 -1.05
N LEU A 70 10.45 16.23 -1.02
CA LEU A 70 11.05 17.30 -0.23
C LEU A 70 10.89 17.01 1.27
N SER A 71 9.70 16.60 1.71
CA SER A 71 9.44 16.20 3.09
C SER A 71 10.30 14.98 3.49
N ALA A 72 10.44 14.00 2.60
CA ALA A 72 11.32 12.84 2.82
C ALA A 72 12.81 13.21 2.89
N LYS A 73 13.27 14.18 2.10
CA LYS A 73 14.65 14.67 2.10
C LYS A 73 15.03 15.31 3.44
N TYR A 74 14.08 16.01 4.07
CA TYR A 74 14.28 16.67 5.35
C TYR A 74 13.85 15.83 6.56
N SER A 75 13.32 14.63 6.34
CA SER A 75 12.82 13.72 7.38
C SER A 75 11.95 14.43 8.42
N ASN A 76 11.00 15.27 7.96
CA ASN A 76 10.13 16.06 8.84
C ASN A 76 8.96 15.21 9.37
N PRO A 77 8.93 14.83 10.66
CA PRO A 77 7.89 13.92 11.18
C PRO A 77 6.47 14.46 11.08
N LEU A 78 6.29 15.79 11.07
CA LEU A 78 4.99 16.44 10.92
C LEU A 78 4.36 16.21 9.53
N ASP A 79 5.18 15.87 8.53
CA ASP A 79 4.76 15.57 7.16
C ASP A 79 4.79 14.06 6.85
N GLY A 80 4.99 13.24 7.89
CA GLY A 80 5.24 11.81 7.80
C GLY A 80 4.18 10.96 8.51
N ILE A 81 3.99 9.75 8.01
CA ILE A 81 3.21 8.68 8.65
C ILE A 81 4.19 7.54 8.93
N TRP A 82 4.24 7.08 10.18
CA TRP A 82 5.13 6.00 10.58
C TRP A 82 4.64 4.65 10.03
N LEU A 83 5.54 3.85 9.46
CA LEU A 83 5.21 2.52 8.91
C LEU A 83 5.82 1.36 9.72
N GLY A 84 6.79 1.64 10.58
CA GLY A 84 7.51 0.62 11.33
C GLY A 84 8.47 -0.19 10.46
N ASP A 85 8.75 -1.42 10.88
CA ASP A 85 9.53 -2.38 10.10
C ASP A 85 8.68 -2.97 8.96
N LEU A 86 9.29 -3.07 7.78
CA LEU A 86 8.67 -3.62 6.57
C LEU A 86 9.33 -4.92 6.11
N SER A 87 10.21 -5.51 6.92
CA SER A 87 10.93 -6.76 6.59
C SER A 87 10.02 -7.97 6.33
N ASP A 88 8.84 -8.00 6.93
CA ASP A 88 7.80 -9.02 6.67
C ASP A 88 6.98 -8.74 5.40
N ILE A 89 7.12 -7.53 4.81
CA ILE A 89 6.31 -7.07 3.68
C ILE A 89 7.07 -7.17 2.36
N ALA A 90 8.37 -6.87 2.36
CA ALA A 90 9.21 -6.84 1.16
C ALA A 90 10.67 -7.20 1.48
N THR A 91 11.41 -7.66 0.48
CA THR A 91 12.82 -7.99 0.67
C THR A 91 13.67 -6.74 0.89
N PRO A 92 14.87 -6.85 1.49
CA PRO A 92 15.79 -5.72 1.62
C PRO A 92 16.11 -5.04 0.28
N GLU A 93 16.28 -5.80 -0.80
CA GLU A 93 16.55 -5.26 -2.13
C GLU A 93 15.35 -4.49 -2.69
N GLU A 94 14.13 -4.96 -2.46
CA GLU A 94 12.91 -4.24 -2.85
C GLU A 94 12.78 -2.92 -2.08
N LEU A 95 12.97 -2.97 -0.75
CA LEU A 95 12.90 -1.79 0.11
C LEU A 95 13.97 -0.74 -0.23
N GLU A 96 15.18 -1.18 -0.58
CA GLU A 96 16.23 -0.28 -1.08
C GLU A 96 15.82 0.34 -2.43
N ALA A 97 15.26 -0.45 -3.35
CA ALA A 97 14.80 0.03 -4.64
C ALA A 97 13.56 0.95 -4.57
N TRP A 98 12.84 0.92 -3.45
CA TRP A 98 11.65 1.76 -3.19
C TRP A 98 11.97 2.98 -2.33
N ASP A 99 13.15 3.06 -1.71
CA ASP A 99 13.55 4.23 -0.93
C ASP A 99 13.51 5.49 -1.81
N THR A 100 12.86 6.54 -1.33
CA THR A 100 12.57 7.81 -2.02
C THR A 100 11.61 7.72 -3.23
N TRP A 101 11.00 6.56 -3.48
CA TRP A 101 9.98 6.38 -4.51
C TRP A 101 8.56 6.60 -3.99
N TYR A 102 7.67 6.99 -4.91
CA TYR A 102 6.24 7.00 -4.62
C TYR A 102 5.73 5.56 -4.55
N VAL A 103 4.95 5.27 -3.51
CA VAL A 103 4.34 3.98 -3.25
C VAL A 103 2.88 4.19 -2.81
N GLU A 104 2.08 3.15 -2.96
CA GLU A 104 0.81 2.98 -2.26
C GLU A 104 1.02 2.01 -1.10
N VAL A 105 0.67 2.44 0.10
CA VAL A 105 0.70 1.61 1.32
C VAL A 105 -0.73 1.25 1.66
N ILE A 106 -0.97 -0.05 1.83
CA ILE A 106 -2.23 -0.60 2.31
C ILE A 106 -1.99 -1.19 3.70
N GLY A 107 -2.79 -0.77 4.67
CA GLY A 107 -2.64 -1.25 6.04
C GLY A 107 -3.78 -0.81 6.94
N ILE A 108 -3.62 -1.06 8.24
CA ILE A 108 -4.55 -0.59 9.28
C ILE A 108 -4.00 0.72 9.87
N ALA A 109 -4.77 1.81 9.75
CA ALA A 109 -4.39 3.08 10.37
C ALA A 109 -4.39 2.95 11.90
N ASP A 110 -3.40 3.53 12.56
CA ASP A 110 -3.26 3.48 14.01
C ASP A 110 -2.67 4.80 14.51
N HIS A 111 -3.51 5.65 15.10
CA HIS A 111 -3.07 6.96 15.60
C HIS A 111 -2.18 6.87 16.86
N GLN A 112 -2.13 5.70 17.50
CA GLN A 112 -1.27 5.45 18.66
C GLN A 112 0.13 4.98 18.25
N GLU A 113 0.31 4.54 17.00
CA GLU A 113 1.57 4.10 16.44
C GLU A 113 2.38 5.31 15.94
N GLN A 114 3.00 6.04 16.87
CA GLN A 114 3.64 7.33 16.63
C GLN A 114 5.15 7.23 16.35
N GLY A 115 5.64 6.03 16.08
CA GLY A 115 7.05 5.74 15.84
C GLY A 115 7.96 5.99 17.04
N PRO A 116 9.29 5.94 16.83
CA PRO A 116 10.27 6.19 17.87
C PRO A 116 10.06 7.57 18.51
N ASP A 117 10.08 7.61 19.85
CA ASP A 117 9.92 8.83 20.65
C ASP A 117 8.59 9.60 20.48
N GLY A 118 7.60 9.02 19.77
CA GLY A 118 6.26 9.61 19.62
C GLY A 118 6.22 10.88 18.77
N VAL A 119 7.12 11.01 17.79
CA VAL A 119 7.27 12.25 17.00
C VAL A 119 6.32 12.34 15.80
N TYR A 120 5.74 11.22 15.35
CA TYR A 120 4.78 11.18 14.26
C TYR A 120 3.35 11.33 14.78
N SER A 121 2.47 11.96 14.00
CA SER A 121 1.07 12.13 14.39
C SER A 121 0.24 10.86 14.28
N SER A 122 0.70 9.88 13.48
CA SER A 122 0.02 8.61 13.24
C SER A 122 0.95 7.58 12.60
N GLY A 123 0.51 6.33 12.59
CA GLY A 123 1.15 5.25 11.85
C GLY A 123 0.17 4.37 11.09
N ILE A 124 0.72 3.49 10.27
CA ILE A 124 -0.01 2.46 9.55
C ILE A 124 0.69 1.13 9.80
N ARG A 125 -0.05 0.16 10.34
CA ARG A 125 0.39 -1.23 10.38
C ARG A 125 0.24 -1.82 8.98
N VAL A 126 1.36 -1.98 8.29
CA VAL A 126 1.38 -2.25 6.86
C VAL A 126 1.04 -3.71 6.56
N ASN A 127 0.17 -3.91 5.58
CA ASN A 127 -0.17 -5.21 5.01
C ASN A 127 0.45 -5.40 3.61
N LYS A 128 0.62 -4.30 2.86
CA LYS A 128 1.15 -4.32 1.49
C LYS A 128 1.74 -2.97 1.12
N VAL A 129 2.80 -2.99 0.30
CA VAL A 129 3.35 -1.81 -0.37
C VAL A 129 3.42 -2.09 -1.87
N ASP A 130 2.87 -1.20 -2.68
CA ASP A 130 2.97 -1.24 -4.14
C ASP A 130 3.77 -0.03 -4.64
N LYS A 131 4.89 -0.27 -5.34
CA LYS A 131 5.64 0.81 -5.99
C LYS A 131 4.81 1.43 -7.10
N LEU A 132 4.68 2.75 -7.08
CA LEU A 132 4.00 3.48 -8.15
C LEU A 132 5.01 3.83 -9.23
N GLU A 133 4.84 3.26 -10.42
CA GLU A 133 5.51 3.79 -11.60
C GLU A 133 5.05 5.24 -11.83
N GLN A 134 5.95 6.13 -12.26
CA GLN A 134 5.60 7.53 -12.51
C GLN A 134 4.45 7.61 -13.53
N ILE A 135 3.25 7.91 -13.05
CA ILE A 135 2.10 8.15 -13.91
C ILE A 135 2.26 9.58 -14.46
N ASN A 136 2.55 9.63 -15.76
CA ASN A 136 2.65 10.81 -16.63
C ASN A 136 3.87 11.71 -16.43
N LYS A 137 4.79 11.64 -17.41
CA LYS A 137 5.46 12.85 -17.90
C LYS A 137 4.35 13.83 -18.30
N VAL A 138 4.01 14.76 -17.43
CA VAL A 138 3.31 15.95 -17.88
C VAL A 138 4.32 16.66 -18.77
N ASN A 139 4.13 16.58 -20.09
CA ASN A 139 4.74 17.54 -21.00
C ASN A 139 4.12 18.88 -20.63
N TYR A 140 4.74 19.57 -19.68
CA TYR A 140 4.51 20.99 -19.50
C TYR A 140 5.09 21.65 -20.74
N GLU A 141 4.28 21.82 -21.79
CA GLU A 141 4.55 22.89 -22.74
C GLU A 141 4.45 24.18 -21.93
N ASN A 142 5.58 24.76 -21.58
CA ASN A 142 5.59 26.05 -20.91
C ASN A 142 4.95 27.07 -21.86
N PRO A 143 3.77 27.66 -21.54
CA PRO A 143 3.17 28.68 -22.38
C PRO A 143 4.02 29.96 -22.48
N LEU A 144 5.09 30.06 -21.68
CA LEU A 144 6.06 31.17 -21.63
C LEU A 144 7.47 30.79 -22.13
N GLY A 145 7.73 29.54 -22.53
CA GLY A 145 9.00 29.13 -23.15
C GLY A 145 10.26 29.17 -22.26
N GLU A 146 10.12 29.24 -20.95
CA GLU A 146 11.25 29.16 -20.01
C GLU A 146 11.43 27.72 -19.48
N ASP A 147 12.64 27.17 -19.58
CA ASP A 147 12.92 25.85 -19.03
C ASP A 147 12.78 25.87 -17.50
N ILE A 148 11.78 25.17 -16.97
CA ILE A 148 11.64 24.97 -15.53
C ILE A 148 12.60 23.85 -15.14
N VAL A 149 13.77 24.21 -14.60
CA VAL A 149 14.70 23.28 -13.99
C VAL A 149 14.19 22.95 -12.58
N PHE A 150 13.76 21.70 -12.38
CA PHE A 150 13.50 21.16 -11.04
C PHE A 150 14.81 20.56 -10.51
N GLU A 151 15.45 21.22 -9.55
CA GLU A 151 16.57 20.67 -8.75
C GLU A 151 16.08 19.71 -7.65
#